data_AF-A0A6G0VIZ4-F1
#
_entry.id   AF-A0A6G0VIZ4-F1
#
_cell.length_a   1.000
_cell.length_b   1.000
_cell.length_c   1.000
_cell.angle_alpha   90.00
_cell.angle_beta   90.00
_cell.angle_gamma   90.00
#
_symmetry.space_group_name_H-M   'P 1'
#
loop_
_entity.id
_entity.type
_entity.pdbx_description
1 polymer ?
#
loop_
_entity_poly.entity_id
_entity_poly.type
_entity_poly.pdbx_seq_one_letter_code
_entity_poly.pdbx_strand_id
1 'polypeptide(L)'
;TLKKFKVNPKQLYTITTDNGANIVKAVQLIENEIEIVLESENDSEPENHLDSGEILSPDISLGDHNSDSSIDSETNSLDCLEIDRSIIDDDKINCILNAADEDDIEKDNDVCEKLIFDMEMETLHIGDSTIFTGMRCVAHTLQLTVFDTLKDSNITNILSKVRALVRKLRNQTYIYILKKEKLKMPILDCNTRWHSTFDMLNRTISLKSFIQNMSGNDLKFKKYCLNNFEWKQIETISEVLLPVKICTKKLQSEQLTLSDFYGAWITCKIQIQKITNSFAQKFIRNMNIREIHIMNNNAFI
;
A
#
# COMPACT_ATOMS: atom_id res chain seq x y z
N THR A 1 -27.27 -8.78 2.32
CA THR A 1 -27.65 -8.79 0.90
C THR A 1 -28.22 -7.44 0.54
N LEU A 2 -27.90 -6.89 -0.64
CA LEU A 2 -28.33 -5.56 -1.08
C LEU A 2 -29.87 -5.45 -1.09
N LYS A 3 -30.56 -6.57 -1.37
CA LYS A 3 -32.03 -6.73 -1.26
C LYS A 3 -32.60 -6.28 0.09
N LYS A 4 -31.93 -6.56 1.21
CA LYS A 4 -32.38 -6.14 2.55
C LYS A 4 -32.48 -4.62 2.68
N PHE A 5 -31.58 -3.90 1.99
CA PHE A 5 -31.50 -2.44 2.03
C PHE A 5 -32.15 -1.78 0.82
N LYS A 6 -32.80 -2.56 -0.07
CA LYS A 6 -33.44 -2.08 -1.31
C LYS A 6 -32.47 -1.29 -2.21
N VAL A 7 -31.19 -1.68 -2.24
CA VAL A 7 -30.18 -1.09 -3.12
C VAL A 7 -30.11 -1.93 -4.39
N ASN A 8 -30.28 -1.30 -5.55
CA ASN A 8 -30.04 -1.96 -6.83
C ASN A 8 -28.52 -2.02 -7.06
N PRO A 9 -27.95 -3.17 -7.47
CA PRO A 9 -26.52 -3.27 -7.73
C PRO A 9 -25.96 -2.23 -8.73
N LYS A 10 -26.78 -1.79 -9.70
CA LYS A 10 -26.43 -0.70 -10.65
C LYS A 10 -26.18 0.66 -9.96
N GLN A 11 -26.58 0.82 -8.69
CA GLN A 11 -26.36 2.04 -7.89
C GLN A 11 -25.05 2.01 -7.09
N LEU A 12 -24.29 0.92 -7.16
CA LEU A 12 -23.06 0.77 -6.39
C LEU A 12 -21.87 1.33 -7.20
N TYR A 13 -21.27 2.40 -6.70
CA TYR A 13 -20.14 3.06 -7.35
C TYR A 13 -18.78 2.69 -6.74
N THR A 14 -18.74 2.48 -5.42
CA THR A 14 -17.50 2.18 -4.70
C THR A 14 -17.76 1.19 -3.57
N ILE A 15 -16.75 0.38 -3.27
CA ILE A 15 -16.73 -0.54 -2.13
C ILE A 15 -15.49 -0.20 -1.31
N THR A 16 -15.66 0.00 -0.01
CA THR A 16 -14.55 0.24 0.92
C THR A 16 -14.68 -0.72 2.08
N THR A 17 -13.59 -1.41 2.43
CA THR A 17 -13.52 -2.26 3.62
C THR A 17 -12.23 -1.96 4.39
N ASP A 18 -12.10 -2.58 5.56
CA ASP A 18 -10.99 -2.40 6.50
C ASP A 18 -9.70 -3.15 6.11
N ASN A 19 -9.78 -4.18 5.23
CA ASN A 19 -8.60 -4.92 4.77
C ASN A 19 -8.78 -5.57 3.38
N GLY A 20 -7.68 -5.99 2.77
CA GLY A 20 -7.65 -6.58 1.42
C GLY A 20 -8.51 -7.84 1.27
N ALA A 21 -8.45 -8.78 2.23
CA ALA A 21 -9.25 -10.00 2.19
C ALA A 21 -10.76 -9.71 2.23
N ASN A 22 -11.16 -8.72 3.04
CA ASN A 22 -12.54 -8.27 3.12
C ASN A 22 -12.97 -7.54 1.84
N ILE A 23 -12.07 -6.81 1.15
CA ILE A 23 -12.33 -6.27 -0.19
C ILE A 23 -12.64 -7.40 -1.17
N VAL A 24 -11.77 -8.41 -1.29
CA VAL A 24 -11.97 -9.53 -2.25
C VAL A 24 -13.31 -10.21 -2.02
N LYS A 25 -13.59 -10.56 -0.76
CA LYS A 25 -14.85 -11.22 -0.40
C LYS A 25 -16.06 -10.34 -0.67
N ALA A 26 -15.97 -9.03 -0.41
CA ALA A 26 -17.06 -8.10 -0.69
C ALA A 26 -17.35 -8.01 -2.19
N VAL A 27 -16.31 -7.88 -3.02
CA VAL A 27 -16.45 -7.83 -4.48
C VAL A 27 -17.09 -9.11 -5.01
N GLN A 28 -16.56 -10.29 -4.64
CA GLN A 28 -17.13 -11.59 -5.05
C GLN A 28 -18.62 -11.75 -4.70
N LEU A 29 -19.01 -11.36 -3.48
CA LEU A 29 -20.41 -11.46 -3.05
C LEU A 29 -21.32 -10.51 -3.81
N ILE A 30 -20.82 -9.33 -4.19
CA ILE A 30 -21.58 -8.31 -4.92
C ILE A 30 -21.71 -8.70 -6.40
N GLU A 31 -20.66 -9.23 -6.99
CA GLU A 31 -20.68 -9.73 -8.38
C GLU A 31 -21.68 -10.87 -8.55
N ASN A 32 -21.68 -11.84 -7.63
CA ASN A 32 -22.69 -12.89 -7.63
C ASN A 32 -24.12 -12.33 -7.51
N GLU A 33 -24.34 -11.28 -6.70
CA GLU A 33 -25.66 -10.61 -6.62
C GLU A 33 -26.01 -9.87 -7.92
N ILE A 34 -25.03 -9.35 -8.66
CA ILE A 34 -25.22 -8.67 -9.95
C ILE A 34 -25.59 -9.67 -11.04
N GLU A 35 -24.87 -10.79 -11.15
CA GLU A 35 -25.13 -11.85 -12.12
C GLU A 35 -26.56 -12.38 -11.96
N ILE A 36 -26.98 -12.69 -10.72
CA ILE A 36 -28.35 -13.15 -10.43
C ILE A 36 -29.41 -12.14 -10.88
N VAL A 37 -29.15 -10.83 -10.73
CA VAL A 37 -30.10 -9.79 -11.15
C VAL A 37 -30.16 -9.68 -12.67
N LEU A 38 -29.02 -9.76 -13.35
CA LEU A 38 -28.95 -9.71 -14.82
C LEU A 38 -29.61 -10.94 -15.46
N GLU A 39 -29.41 -12.13 -14.91
CA GLU A 39 -30.09 -13.35 -15.34
C GLU A 39 -31.62 -13.22 -15.19
N SER A 40 -32.09 -12.66 -14.06
CA SER A 40 -33.53 -12.45 -13.84
C SER A 40 -34.16 -11.37 -14.71
N GLU A 41 -33.38 -10.40 -15.21
CA GLU A 41 -33.85 -9.40 -16.19
C GLU A 41 -33.98 -10.02 -17.59
N ASN A 42 -33.05 -10.90 -17.99
CA ASN A 42 -33.08 -11.59 -19.29
C ASN A 42 -34.20 -12.63 -19.41
N ASP A 43 -34.56 -13.32 -18.33
CA ASP A 43 -35.69 -14.29 -18.31
C ASP A 43 -37.08 -13.61 -18.38
N SER A 44 -37.12 -12.27 -18.37
CA SER A 44 -38.36 -11.49 -18.36
C SER A 44 -38.70 -10.79 -19.69
N GLU A 45 -37.92 -11.01 -20.76
CA GLU A 45 -38.40 -10.70 -22.11
C GLU A 45 -39.46 -11.72 -22.53
N PRO A 46 -40.71 -11.32 -22.81
CA PRO A 46 -41.71 -12.24 -23.32
C PRO A 46 -41.32 -12.64 -24.75
N GLU A 47 -41.21 -13.95 -24.99
CA GLU A 47 -41.25 -14.52 -26.34
C GLU A 47 -42.51 -13.99 -27.05
N ASN A 48 -42.35 -12.98 -27.89
CA ASN A 48 -43.41 -12.55 -28.81
C ASN A 48 -43.51 -13.59 -29.93
N HIS A 49 -44.34 -14.60 -29.70
CA HIS A 49 -44.81 -15.51 -30.73
C HIS A 49 -46.01 -14.88 -31.48
N LEU A 50 -45.89 -14.88 -32.82
CA LEU A 50 -46.92 -14.69 -33.87
C LEU A 50 -47.34 -13.25 -34.19
N ASP A 51 -47.06 -12.77 -35.41
CA ASP A 51 -47.99 -12.97 -36.53
C ASP A 51 -47.37 -12.49 -37.87
N SER A 52 -47.62 -13.29 -38.89
CA SER A 52 -47.46 -13.02 -40.32
C SER A 52 -48.21 -11.76 -40.77
N GLY A 53 -47.48 -10.78 -41.30
CA GLY A 53 -48.08 -9.62 -41.96
C GLY A 53 -47.10 -8.98 -42.93
N GLU A 54 -47.42 -9.07 -44.23
CA GLU A 54 -46.80 -8.33 -45.31
C GLU A 54 -46.64 -6.84 -44.97
N ILE A 55 -45.52 -6.21 -45.36
CA ILE A 55 -45.51 -4.86 -45.95
C ILE A 55 -44.23 -4.67 -46.77
N LEU A 56 -44.50 -4.06 -47.92
CA LEU A 56 -43.70 -3.62 -49.05
C LEU A 56 -42.26 -3.13 -48.82
N SER A 57 -41.46 -3.41 -49.84
CA SER A 57 -40.23 -2.72 -50.24
C SER A 57 -40.37 -1.19 -50.35
N PRO A 58 -39.23 -0.48 -50.31
CA PRO A 58 -38.81 0.15 -51.56
C PRO A 58 -37.32 -0.07 -51.88
N ASP A 59 -37.10 -0.22 -53.18
CA ASP A 59 -35.83 -0.13 -53.89
C ASP A 59 -34.98 1.07 -53.47
N ILE A 60 -33.67 0.89 -53.43
CA ILE A 60 -32.71 1.65 -54.28
C ILE A 60 -31.50 0.74 -54.50
N SER A 61 -31.24 0.44 -55.78
CA SER A 61 -30.12 -0.35 -56.24
C SER A 61 -28.90 0.52 -56.54
N LEU A 62 -27.73 -0.08 -56.30
CA LEU A 62 -26.54 -0.11 -57.15
C LEU A 62 -25.73 1.18 -57.39
N GLY A 63 -24.48 1.08 -56.95
CA GLY A 63 -23.31 1.78 -57.45
C GLY A 63 -22.08 0.90 -57.20
N ASP A 64 -21.98 -0.16 -57.99
CA ASP A 64 -20.87 -1.12 -58.07
C ASP A 64 -19.59 -0.46 -58.60
N HIS A 65 -18.42 -0.84 -58.06
CA HIS A 65 -17.23 -1.14 -58.86
C HIS A 65 -16.16 -1.87 -58.02
N ASN A 66 -16.01 -3.17 -58.33
CA ASN A 66 -14.86 -4.06 -58.13
C ASN A 66 -13.53 -3.43 -58.60
N SER A 67 -12.32 -3.85 -58.24
CA SER A 67 -11.74 -5.16 -57.87
C SER A 67 -10.43 -4.91 -57.07
N ASP A 68 -9.84 -5.80 -56.27
CA ASP A 68 -9.26 -7.09 -56.63
C ASP A 68 -9.02 -7.97 -55.38
N SER A 69 -9.13 -9.27 -55.61
CA SER A 69 -8.96 -10.39 -54.70
C SER A 69 -7.50 -10.86 -54.57
N SER A 70 -7.09 -11.24 -53.36
CA SER A 70 -6.36 -12.52 -53.17
C SER A 70 -6.49 -13.00 -51.72
N ILE A 71 -6.82 -14.28 -51.64
CA ILE A 71 -7.07 -15.12 -50.47
C ILE A 71 -5.72 -15.58 -49.89
N ASP A 72 -5.59 -15.62 -48.57
CA ASP A 72 -5.21 -16.86 -47.87
C ASP A 72 -5.45 -16.76 -46.35
N SER A 73 -6.16 -17.78 -45.87
CA SER A 73 -6.54 -18.06 -44.51
C SER A 73 -5.43 -18.83 -43.80
N GLU A 74 -4.93 -18.34 -42.67
CA GLU A 74 -4.24 -19.17 -41.68
C GLU A 74 -4.86 -18.94 -40.29
N THR A 75 -5.70 -19.91 -39.91
CA THR A 75 -6.10 -20.19 -38.54
C THR A 75 -4.87 -20.66 -37.77
N ASN A 76 -4.40 -19.88 -36.79
CA ASN A 76 -3.40 -20.36 -35.84
C ASN A 76 -4.07 -20.58 -34.48
N SER A 77 -4.41 -21.84 -34.21
CA SER A 77 -4.70 -22.36 -32.88
C SER A 77 -3.44 -22.24 -32.03
N LEU A 78 -3.51 -21.51 -30.91
CA LEU A 78 -2.55 -21.72 -29.83
C LEU A 78 -3.33 -22.18 -28.59
N ASP A 79 -3.00 -23.40 -28.20
CA ASP A 79 -3.54 -24.15 -27.07
C ASP A 79 -3.61 -23.35 -25.78
N CYS A 80 -4.73 -23.52 -25.09
CA CYS A 80 -4.91 -23.14 -23.70
C CYS A 80 -3.95 -23.97 -22.84
N LEU A 81 -2.96 -23.33 -22.23
CA LEU A 81 -2.19 -23.94 -21.14
C LEU A 81 -3.07 -23.96 -19.89
N GLU A 82 -3.58 -25.13 -19.54
CA GLU A 82 -4.20 -25.42 -18.25
C GLU A 82 -3.22 -25.08 -17.11
N ILE A 83 -3.54 -24.08 -16.30
CA ILE A 83 -2.83 -23.81 -15.06
C ILE A 83 -3.40 -24.75 -13.98
N ASP A 84 -2.56 -25.69 -13.57
CA ASP A 84 -2.81 -26.69 -12.55
C ASP A 84 -3.18 -26.06 -11.20
N ARG A 85 -4.40 -26.34 -10.74
CA ARG A 85 -5.03 -25.82 -9.52
C ARG A 85 -4.61 -26.65 -8.30
N SER A 86 -3.31 -26.78 -8.05
CA SER A 86 -2.82 -27.51 -6.88
C SER A 86 -3.06 -26.71 -5.60
N ILE A 87 -4.00 -27.22 -4.82
CA ILE A 87 -4.40 -26.78 -3.48
C ILE A 87 -3.15 -26.75 -2.58
N ILE A 88 -2.96 -25.64 -1.86
CA ILE A 88 -1.93 -25.53 -0.82
C ILE A 88 -2.24 -26.59 0.25
N ASP A 89 -1.33 -27.54 0.39
CA ASP A 89 -1.44 -28.70 1.29
C ASP A 89 -1.63 -28.28 2.75
N ASP A 90 -2.67 -28.80 3.41
CA ASP A 90 -3.04 -28.48 4.81
C ASP A 90 -1.91 -28.84 5.80
N ASP A 91 -1.02 -29.76 5.41
CA ASP A 91 0.18 -30.13 6.16
C ASP A 91 1.21 -28.98 6.24
N LYS A 92 1.20 -28.07 5.27
CA LYS A 92 2.07 -26.87 5.24
C LYS A 92 1.59 -25.80 6.22
N ILE A 93 0.27 -25.72 6.44
CA ILE A 93 -0.37 -24.81 7.41
C ILE A 93 -0.09 -25.31 8.84
N ASN A 94 -0.17 -26.61 9.08
CA ASN A 94 0.11 -27.20 10.40
C ASN A 94 1.60 -27.13 10.80
N CYS A 95 2.53 -27.11 9.84
CA CYS A 95 3.94 -26.84 10.10
C CYS A 95 4.21 -25.41 10.61
N ILE A 96 3.41 -24.42 10.18
CA ILE A 96 3.56 -23.00 10.60
C ILE A 96 3.00 -22.79 12.02
N LEU A 97 1.95 -23.52 12.40
CA LEU A 97 1.29 -23.34 13.71
C LEU A 97 2.05 -23.94 14.89
N ASN A 98 2.98 -24.88 14.66
CA ASN A 98 3.64 -25.64 15.74
C ASN A 98 5.08 -25.23 16.04
N ALA A 99 5.65 -24.24 15.35
CA ALA A 99 7.00 -23.75 15.63
C ALA A 99 6.96 -22.53 16.56
N ALA A 100 6.57 -22.74 17.82
CA ALA A 100 6.70 -21.75 18.88
C ALA A 100 8.05 -21.93 19.59
N ASP A 101 9.11 -21.34 19.04
CA ASP A 101 10.36 -21.05 19.74
C ASP A 101 10.79 -19.60 19.45
N GLU A 102 11.20 -18.88 20.50
CA GLU A 102 11.23 -17.40 20.59
C GLU A 102 12.31 -16.67 19.74
N ASP A 103 13.03 -17.32 18.82
CA ASP A 103 14.18 -16.72 18.11
C ASP A 103 14.02 -16.49 16.59
N ASP A 104 12.86 -16.80 15.96
CA ASP A 104 12.71 -16.75 14.48
C ASP A 104 11.72 -15.71 13.91
N ILE A 105 11.33 -14.69 14.69
CA ILE A 105 10.30 -13.69 14.31
C ILE A 105 10.69 -12.84 13.06
N GLU A 106 11.97 -12.79 12.67
CA GLU A 106 12.43 -11.92 11.57
C GLU A 106 12.22 -12.52 10.17
N LYS A 107 12.13 -13.85 10.03
CA LYS A 107 11.89 -14.52 8.73
C LYS A 107 10.40 -14.61 8.36
N ASP A 108 9.52 -14.66 9.35
CA ASP A 108 8.08 -14.79 9.13
C ASP A 108 7.44 -13.50 8.60
N ASN A 109 8.07 -12.35 8.85
CA ASN A 109 7.53 -11.04 8.44
C ASN A 109 7.72 -10.79 6.93
N ASP A 110 8.83 -11.23 6.32
CA ASP A 110 9.08 -11.12 4.87
C ASP A 110 8.18 -12.08 4.07
N VAL A 111 7.88 -13.26 4.64
CA VAL A 111 6.94 -14.23 4.03
C VAL A 111 5.50 -13.71 4.10
N CYS A 112 5.09 -13.12 5.22
CA CYS A 112 3.79 -12.46 5.35
C CYS A 112 3.66 -11.23 4.43
N GLU A 113 4.69 -10.38 4.30
CA GLU A 113 4.66 -9.23 3.38
C GLU A 113 4.55 -9.66 1.92
N LYS A 114 5.24 -10.74 1.53
CA LYS A 114 5.16 -11.28 0.17
C LYS A 114 3.79 -11.92 -0.11
N LEU A 115 3.23 -12.68 0.83
CA LEU A 115 1.88 -13.22 0.73
C LEU A 115 0.81 -12.12 0.69
N ILE A 116 0.96 -11.05 1.47
CA ILE A 116 0.08 -9.86 1.40
C ILE A 116 0.22 -9.19 0.05
N PHE A 117 1.44 -9.02 -0.46
CA PHE A 117 1.66 -8.44 -1.79
C PHE A 117 1.03 -9.28 -2.90
N ASP A 118 1.16 -10.61 -2.83
CA ASP A 118 0.59 -11.56 -3.79
C ASP A 118 -0.96 -11.57 -3.70
N MET A 119 -1.53 -11.58 -2.49
CA MET A 119 -2.99 -11.40 -2.28
C MET A 119 -3.48 -10.01 -2.74
N GLU A 120 -2.70 -8.95 -2.53
CA GLU A 120 -3.02 -7.60 -3.03
C GLU A 120 -2.86 -7.49 -4.56
N MET A 121 -2.05 -8.33 -5.19
CA MET A 121 -1.97 -8.44 -6.65
C MET A 121 -3.16 -9.23 -7.20
N GLU A 122 -3.62 -10.27 -6.51
CA GLU A 122 -4.91 -10.92 -6.79
C GLU A 122 -6.10 -9.95 -6.66
N THR A 123 -6.07 -8.99 -5.72
CA THR A 123 -7.13 -7.95 -5.59
C THR A 123 -7.15 -6.92 -6.74
N LEU A 124 -6.08 -6.81 -7.52
CA LEU A 124 -6.01 -5.95 -8.72
C LEU A 124 -6.47 -6.70 -9.98
N HIS A 125 -6.39 -8.04 -9.95
CA HIS A 125 -6.85 -8.96 -10.97
C HIS A 125 -8.05 -9.77 -10.48
N ILE A 126 -9.00 -9.10 -9.80
CA ILE A 126 -10.39 -9.55 -9.79
C ILE A 126 -10.71 -9.59 -11.30
N GLY A 127 -10.81 -10.79 -11.89
CA GLY A 127 -10.47 -11.06 -13.30
C GLY A 127 -11.03 -10.12 -14.37
N ASP A 128 -10.54 -10.28 -15.61
CA ASP A 128 -10.89 -9.45 -16.80
C ASP A 128 -12.40 -9.27 -17.06
N SER A 129 -13.26 -10.00 -16.35
CA SER A 129 -14.72 -9.97 -16.39
C SER A 129 -15.40 -9.17 -15.26
N THR A 130 -14.66 -8.50 -14.37
CA THR A 130 -15.24 -7.81 -13.21
C THR A 130 -15.56 -6.35 -13.47
N ILE A 131 -16.69 -5.88 -12.93
CA ILE A 131 -17.12 -4.47 -13.11
C ILE A 131 -16.42 -3.50 -12.16
N PHE A 132 -15.79 -4.01 -11.09
CA PHE A 132 -15.11 -3.20 -10.08
C PHE A 132 -13.60 -3.25 -10.29
N THR A 133 -12.98 -2.08 -10.37
CA THR A 133 -11.51 -1.98 -10.37
C THR A 133 -11.01 -1.73 -8.93
N GLY A 134 -10.15 -2.62 -8.42
CA GLY A 134 -9.53 -2.46 -7.10
C GLY A 134 -8.51 -1.32 -7.08
N MET A 135 -8.60 -0.41 -6.09
CA MET A 135 -7.60 0.64 -5.86
C MET A 135 -6.79 0.39 -4.58
N ARG A 136 -5.47 0.52 -4.67
CA ARG A 136 -4.59 0.44 -3.50
C ARG A 136 -4.70 1.69 -2.63
N CYS A 137 -4.71 1.49 -1.31
CA CYS A 137 -4.68 2.61 -0.37
C CYS A 137 -3.31 3.31 -0.41
N VAL A 138 -3.28 4.52 -0.97
CA VAL A 138 -2.04 5.31 -1.14
C VAL A 138 -1.31 5.54 0.19
N ALA A 139 -2.06 5.82 1.27
CA ALA A 139 -1.47 6.01 2.59
C ALA A 139 -0.76 4.74 3.08
N HIS A 140 -1.36 3.57 2.84
CA HIS A 140 -0.76 2.28 3.17
C HIS A 140 0.48 2.02 2.30
N THR A 141 0.38 2.27 0.99
CA THR A 141 1.51 2.11 0.08
C THR A 141 2.71 2.99 0.47
N LEU A 142 2.49 4.25 0.85
CA LEU A 142 3.56 5.13 1.34
C LEU A 142 4.17 4.61 2.66
N GLN A 143 3.35 4.06 3.55
CA GLN A 143 3.84 3.43 4.78
C GLN A 143 4.74 2.22 4.47
N LEU A 144 4.36 1.38 3.51
CA LEU A 144 5.20 0.27 3.09
C LEU A 144 6.52 0.75 2.46
N THR A 145 6.53 1.86 1.70
CA THR A 145 7.77 2.51 1.24
C THR A 145 8.69 2.84 2.43
N VAL A 146 8.14 3.38 3.52
CA VAL A 146 8.93 3.69 4.72
C VAL A 146 9.55 2.42 5.29
N PHE A 147 8.77 1.35 5.48
CA PHE A 147 9.31 0.10 6.03
C PHE A 147 10.41 -0.51 5.16
N ASP A 148 10.22 -0.55 3.84
CA ASP A 148 11.25 -1.02 2.90
C ASP A 148 12.55 -0.23 2.97
N THR A 149 12.47 1.06 3.32
CA THR A 149 13.66 1.89 3.47
C THR A 149 14.34 1.71 4.81
N LEU A 150 13.57 1.48 5.89
CA LEU A 150 14.07 1.37 7.25
C LEU A 150 14.60 -0.03 7.61
N LYS A 151 14.27 -1.07 6.83
CA LYS A 151 14.73 -2.46 7.05
C LYS A 151 16.23 -2.71 6.77
N ASP A 152 16.97 -1.70 6.32
CA ASP A 152 18.43 -1.79 6.12
C ASP A 152 19.15 -2.07 7.43
N SER A 153 20.09 -3.01 7.45
CA SER A 153 20.84 -3.38 8.66
C SER A 153 21.59 -2.21 9.30
N ASN A 154 22.09 -1.27 8.51
CA ASN A 154 22.74 -0.07 9.05
C ASN A 154 21.73 0.85 9.75
N ILE A 155 20.51 0.94 9.19
CA ILE A 155 19.43 1.78 9.72
C ILE A 155 18.85 1.14 10.98
N THR A 156 18.58 -0.16 10.98
CA THR A 156 18.10 -0.87 12.17
C THR A 156 19.11 -0.76 13.31
N ASN A 157 20.41 -0.85 13.03
CA ASN A 157 21.49 -0.66 14.01
C ASN A 157 21.50 0.75 14.63
N ILE A 158 21.41 1.81 13.82
CA ILE A 158 21.36 3.18 14.36
C ILE A 158 20.09 3.43 15.16
N LEU A 159 18.94 2.94 14.70
CA LEU A 159 17.67 3.05 15.44
C LEU A 159 17.74 2.33 16.79
N SER A 160 18.37 1.15 16.85
CA SER A 160 18.59 0.42 18.11
C SER A 160 19.47 1.21 19.10
N LYS A 161 20.51 1.89 18.61
CA LYS A 161 21.34 2.79 19.44
C LYS A 161 20.54 3.99 19.96
N VAL A 162 19.74 4.63 19.10
CA VAL A 162 18.84 5.73 19.50
C VAL A 162 17.86 5.26 20.57
N ARG A 163 17.23 4.09 20.39
CA ARG A 163 16.31 3.52 21.39
C ARG A 163 17.01 3.27 22.73
N ALA A 164 18.24 2.76 22.72
CA ALA A 164 19.02 2.56 23.94
C ALA A 164 19.31 3.89 24.66
N LEU A 165 19.71 4.93 23.93
CA LEU A 165 19.92 6.28 24.46
C LEU A 165 18.62 6.86 25.04
N VAL A 166 17.51 6.78 24.32
CA VAL A 166 16.21 7.28 24.76
C VAL A 166 15.73 6.54 26.02
N ARG A 167 15.88 5.21 26.08
CA ARG A 167 15.58 4.44 27.31
C ARG A 167 16.41 4.94 28.49
N LYS A 168 17.69 5.22 28.27
CA LYS A 168 18.56 5.78 29.32
C LYS A 168 18.09 7.17 29.78
N LEU A 169 17.73 8.05 28.84
CA LEU A 169 17.19 9.38 29.13
C LEU A 169 15.84 9.35 29.88
N ARG A 170 15.09 8.25 29.76
CA ARG A 170 13.83 8.04 30.47
C ARG A 170 14.00 7.65 31.94
N ASN A 171 15.22 7.45 32.44
CA ASN A 171 15.48 7.21 33.85
C ASN A 171 15.14 8.45 34.70
N GLN A 172 14.69 8.21 35.94
CA GLN A 172 14.22 9.25 36.86
C GLN A 172 15.21 10.42 37.02
N THR A 173 16.52 10.14 37.08
CA THR A 173 17.56 11.15 37.22
C THR A 173 17.55 12.16 36.07
N TYR A 174 17.57 11.70 34.81
CA TYR A 174 17.59 12.62 33.66
C TYR A 174 16.21 13.24 33.41
N ILE A 175 15.12 12.50 33.65
CA ILE A 175 13.76 13.04 33.63
C ILE A 175 13.63 14.25 34.56
N TYR A 176 14.16 14.15 35.77
CA TYR A 176 14.15 15.25 36.74
C TYR A 176 14.88 16.48 36.21
N ILE A 177 16.09 16.29 35.66
CA ILE A 177 16.90 17.41 35.16
C ILE A 177 16.23 18.03 33.91
N LEU A 178 15.71 17.23 32.99
CA LEU A 178 14.96 17.70 31.82
C LEU A 178 13.76 18.56 32.23
N LYS A 179 13.01 18.15 33.27
CA LYS A 179 11.90 18.95 33.82
C LYS A 179 12.39 20.26 34.44
N LYS A 180 13.49 20.22 35.19
CA LYS A 180 14.10 21.41 35.81
C LYS A 180 14.56 22.42 34.75
N GLU A 181 15.12 21.94 33.65
CA GLU A 181 15.55 22.74 32.49
C GLU A 181 14.39 23.08 31.53
N LYS A 182 13.16 22.65 31.82
CA LYS A 182 11.96 22.86 31.00
C LYS A 182 12.10 22.34 29.56
N LEU A 183 12.86 21.27 29.38
CA LEU A 183 13.08 20.62 28.09
C LEU A 183 11.99 19.59 27.78
N LYS A 184 11.85 19.26 26.50
CA LYS A 184 10.90 18.26 26.03
C LYS A 184 11.31 16.86 26.49
N MET A 185 10.35 16.06 26.95
CA MET A 185 10.62 14.70 27.46
C MET A 185 11.10 13.73 26.36
N PRO A 186 12.02 12.81 26.61
CA PRO A 186 12.36 11.75 25.65
C PRO A 186 11.12 10.90 25.33
N ILE A 187 10.99 10.49 24.07
CA ILE A 187 9.90 9.62 23.59
C ILE A 187 10.50 8.42 22.88
N LEU A 188 9.96 7.23 23.16
CA LEU A 188 10.37 5.99 22.52
C LEU A 188 9.39 5.67 21.38
N ASP A 189 9.90 5.11 20.30
CA ASP A 189 9.07 4.69 19.18
C ASP A 189 8.30 3.39 19.47
N CYS A 190 7.36 3.10 18.58
CA CYS A 190 6.57 1.89 18.50
C CYS A 190 6.90 1.24 17.15
N ASN A 191 7.43 0.01 17.19
CA ASN A 191 7.96 -0.67 16.01
C ASN A 191 6.94 -0.81 14.87
N THR A 192 5.66 -1.00 15.20
CA THR A 192 4.58 -1.17 14.22
C THR A 192 4.05 0.14 13.65
N ARG A 193 4.46 1.31 14.18
CA ARG A 193 3.98 2.63 13.74
C ARG A 193 5.13 3.59 13.44
N TRP A 194 5.58 3.59 12.19
CA TRP A 194 6.75 4.35 11.74
C TRP A 194 6.73 5.85 12.08
N HIS A 195 5.56 6.48 12.19
CA HIS A 195 5.43 7.90 12.58
C HIS A 195 6.10 8.21 13.93
N SER A 196 6.09 7.23 14.83
CA SER A 196 6.69 7.31 16.15
C SER A 196 8.23 7.23 16.08
N THR A 197 8.78 6.54 15.08
CA THR A 197 10.22 6.52 14.80
C THR A 197 10.71 7.91 14.41
N PHE A 198 9.99 8.61 13.52
CA PHE A 198 10.29 10.02 13.22
C PHE A 198 10.22 10.90 14.48
N ASP A 199 9.16 10.74 15.30
CA ASP A 199 9.02 11.57 16.50
C ASP A 199 10.16 11.32 17.50
N MET A 200 10.57 10.06 17.70
CA MET A 200 11.72 9.69 18.52
C MET A 200 13.01 10.33 18.02
N LEU A 201 13.29 10.25 16.72
CA LEU A 201 14.49 10.84 16.13
C LEU A 201 14.49 12.36 16.30
N ASN A 202 13.39 13.03 15.94
CA ASN A 202 13.27 14.48 16.02
C ASN A 202 13.35 14.97 17.48
N ARG A 203 12.75 14.25 18.44
CA ARG A 203 12.93 14.54 19.88
C ARG A 203 14.39 14.40 20.30
N THR A 204 15.05 13.32 19.89
CA THR A 204 16.45 13.05 20.24
C THR A 204 17.37 14.14 19.69
N ILE A 205 17.16 14.58 18.44
CA ILE A 205 17.87 15.70 17.83
C ILE A 205 17.63 16.99 18.61
N SER A 206 16.39 17.29 19.01
CA SER A 206 16.09 18.48 19.82
C SER A 206 16.76 18.49 21.20
N LEU A 207 17.16 17.32 21.71
CA LEU A 207 17.86 17.14 22.99
C LEU A 207 19.38 17.01 22.84
N LYS A 208 19.93 17.19 21.63
CA LYS A 208 21.35 16.96 21.33
C LYS A 208 22.29 17.70 22.28
N SER A 209 22.07 19.00 22.51
CA SER A 209 22.89 19.82 23.42
C SER A 209 22.83 19.30 24.86
N PHE A 210 21.65 18.92 25.34
CA PHE A 210 21.48 18.33 26.67
C PHE A 210 22.24 17.01 26.79
N ILE A 211 22.12 16.13 25.79
CA ILE A 211 22.79 14.83 25.75
C ILE A 211 24.31 14.99 25.75
N GLN A 212 24.84 15.94 24.97
CA GLN A 212 26.27 16.25 24.94
C GLN A 212 26.80 16.76 26.28
N ASN A 213 26.06 17.66 26.94
CA ASN A 213 26.41 18.15 28.28
C ASN A 213 26.41 17.01 29.32
N MET A 214 25.41 16.14 29.29
CA MET A 214 25.33 14.99 30.21
C MET A 214 26.45 13.97 29.96
N SER A 215 26.83 13.76 28.70
CA SER A 215 27.93 12.88 28.31
C SER A 215 29.28 13.29 28.91
N GLY A 216 29.51 14.60 29.08
CA GLY A 216 30.72 15.13 29.71
C GLY A 216 30.80 14.87 31.22
N ASN A 217 29.65 14.76 31.88
CA ASN A 217 29.55 14.70 33.35
C ASN A 217 29.29 13.29 33.90
N ASP A 218 28.76 12.37 33.09
CA ASP A 218 28.40 11.01 33.52
C ASP A 218 28.98 9.94 32.56
N LEU A 219 30.02 9.25 33.02
CA LEU A 219 30.68 8.16 32.28
C LEU A 219 29.74 6.98 31.99
N LYS A 220 28.78 6.69 32.89
CA LYS A 220 27.79 5.61 32.67
C LYS A 220 26.78 6.01 31.60
N PHE A 221 26.48 7.30 31.47
CA PHE A 221 25.65 7.84 30.38
C PHE A 221 26.39 7.86 29.05
N LYS A 222 27.68 8.21 29.06
CA LYS A 222 28.54 8.31 27.87
C LYS A 222 28.53 7.06 27.00
N LYS A 223 28.42 5.86 27.59
CA LYS A 223 28.28 4.57 26.86
C LYS A 223 27.11 4.53 25.87
N TYR A 224 26.03 5.27 26.14
CA TYR A 224 24.82 5.29 25.31
C TYR A 224 24.81 6.45 24.30
N CYS A 225 25.77 7.37 24.40
CA CYS A 225 25.79 8.57 23.56
C CYS A 225 26.19 8.22 22.13
N LEU A 226 25.53 8.89 21.19
CA LEU A 226 25.85 8.78 19.77
C LEU A 226 27.13 9.57 19.45
N ASN A 227 27.95 9.04 18.56
CA ASN A 227 29.09 9.75 17.98
C ASN A 227 28.65 10.73 16.87
N ASN A 228 29.58 11.55 16.37
CA ASN A 228 29.26 12.57 15.37
C ASN A 228 28.70 12.01 14.06
N PHE A 229 29.18 10.85 13.64
CA PHE A 229 28.69 10.18 12.43
C PHE A 229 27.26 9.66 12.63
N GLU A 230 26.98 9.03 13.76
CA GLU A 230 25.65 8.56 14.16
C GLU A 230 24.65 9.71 14.29
N TRP A 231 25.07 10.85 14.88
CA TRP A 231 24.25 12.07 14.89
C TRP A 231 23.89 12.54 13.48
N LYS A 232 24.86 12.54 12.57
CA LYS A 232 24.62 12.92 11.18
C LYS A 232 23.69 11.93 10.47
N GLN A 233 23.78 10.63 10.78
CA GLN A 233 22.88 9.60 10.26
C GLN A 233 21.44 9.83 10.72
N ILE A 234 21.19 10.08 12.01
CA ILE A 234 19.82 10.31 12.48
C ILE A 234 19.22 11.61 11.92
N GLU A 235 20.04 12.65 11.73
CA GLU A 235 19.62 13.90 11.09
C GLU A 235 19.21 13.64 9.64
N THR A 236 20.03 12.89 8.90
CA THR A 236 19.75 12.46 7.51
C THR A 236 18.44 11.67 7.41
N ILE A 237 18.23 10.70 8.30
CA ILE A 237 16.99 9.90 8.32
C ILE A 237 15.78 10.79 8.66
N SER A 238 15.90 11.63 9.69
CA SER A 238 14.82 12.53 10.11
C SER A 238 14.45 13.55 9.04
N GLU A 239 15.43 14.04 8.27
CA GLU A 239 15.21 15.00 7.18
C GLU A 239 14.37 14.39 6.06
N VAL A 240 14.64 13.13 5.69
CA VAL A 240 13.86 12.39 4.67
C VAL A 240 12.48 11.99 5.20
N LEU A 241 12.35 11.59 6.46
CA LEU A 241 11.06 11.15 7.02
C LEU A 241 10.07 12.30 7.28
N LEU A 242 10.55 13.55 7.39
CA LEU A 242 9.69 14.72 7.59
C LEU A 242 8.67 14.94 6.45
N PRO A 243 9.08 15.10 5.17
CA PRO A 243 8.15 15.27 4.06
C PRO A 243 7.20 14.08 3.91
N VAL A 244 7.69 12.87 4.19
CA VAL A 244 6.88 11.64 4.19
C VAL A 244 5.77 11.71 5.23
N LYS A 245 6.09 12.17 6.44
CA LYS A 245 5.10 12.27 7.54
C LYS A 245 4.02 13.31 7.24
N ILE A 246 4.42 14.41 6.61
CA ILE A 246 3.48 15.42 6.13
C ILE A 246 2.58 14.83 5.05
N CYS A 247 3.16 14.11 4.08
CA CYS A 247 2.43 13.45 3.01
C CYS A 247 1.42 12.43 3.54
N THR A 248 1.83 11.50 4.41
CA THR A 248 0.93 10.49 4.96
C THR A 248 -0.25 11.12 5.70
N LYS A 249 -0.04 12.20 6.46
CA LYS A 249 -1.15 12.92 7.09
C LYS A 249 -2.14 13.51 6.08
N LYS A 250 -1.66 14.03 4.96
CA LYS A 250 -2.54 14.52 3.88
C LYS A 250 -3.33 13.37 3.25
N LEU A 251 -2.67 12.25 2.96
CA LEU A 251 -3.28 11.05 2.38
C LEU A 251 -4.27 10.34 3.32
N GLN A 252 -4.28 10.70 4.60
CA GLN A 252 -5.23 10.18 5.60
C GLN A 252 -6.42 11.13 5.82
N SER A 253 -6.57 12.19 5.02
CA SER A 253 -7.73 13.08 5.06
C SER A 253 -9.01 12.30 4.73
N GLU A 254 -10.09 12.56 5.48
CA GLU A 254 -11.41 11.98 5.23
C GLU A 254 -11.94 12.34 3.83
N GLN A 255 -11.66 13.56 3.37
CA GLN A 255 -12.08 14.09 2.07
C GLN A 255 -10.87 14.18 1.15
N LEU A 256 -10.26 13.04 0.83
CA LEU A 256 -9.11 12.98 -0.09
C LEU A 256 -9.60 12.80 -1.53
N THR A 257 -9.36 13.78 -2.39
CA THR A 257 -9.59 13.62 -3.84
C THR A 257 -8.39 13.01 -4.55
N LEU A 258 -8.60 12.47 -5.75
CA LEU A 258 -7.51 11.99 -6.63
C LEU A 258 -6.46 13.09 -6.89
N SER A 259 -6.89 14.33 -7.10
CA SER A 259 -6.00 15.48 -7.30
C SER A 259 -5.20 15.82 -6.05
N ASP A 260 -5.82 15.77 -4.86
CA ASP A 260 -5.13 16.00 -3.58
C ASP A 260 -4.07 14.93 -3.32
N PHE A 261 -4.41 13.66 -3.59
CA PHE A 261 -3.47 12.56 -3.58
C PHE A 261 -2.27 12.86 -4.47
N TYR A 262 -2.51 13.11 -5.77
CA TYR A 262 -1.44 13.29 -6.75
C TYR A 262 -0.54 14.46 -6.36
N GLY A 263 -1.14 15.58 -5.96
CA GLY A 263 -0.42 16.76 -5.48
C GLY A 263 0.42 16.47 -4.23
N ALA A 264 -0.13 15.77 -3.25
CA ALA A 264 0.60 15.40 -2.03
C ALA A 264 1.78 14.46 -2.33
N TRP A 265 1.56 13.45 -3.17
CA TRP A 265 2.55 12.45 -3.56
C TRP A 265 3.73 13.09 -4.30
N ILE A 266 3.46 13.87 -5.34
CA ILE A 266 4.49 14.57 -6.13
C ILE A 266 5.24 15.58 -5.26
N THR A 267 4.53 16.34 -4.42
CA THR A 267 5.17 17.29 -3.49
C THR A 267 6.17 16.57 -2.57
N CYS A 268 5.77 15.43 -2.00
CA CYS A 268 6.65 14.62 -1.15
C CYS A 268 7.89 14.15 -1.91
N LYS A 269 7.69 13.63 -3.13
CA LYS A 269 8.77 13.14 -3.99
C LYS A 269 9.78 14.25 -4.32
N ILE A 270 9.30 15.43 -4.72
CA ILE A 270 10.14 16.61 -4.99
C ILE A 270 10.91 17.04 -3.74
N GLN A 271 10.25 17.06 -2.57
CA GLN A 271 10.91 17.43 -1.32
C GLN A 271 12.05 16.47 -0.96
N ILE A 272 11.87 15.17 -1.16
CA ILE A 272 12.92 14.17 -0.90
C ILE A 272 14.03 14.25 -1.95
N GLN A 273 13.70 14.49 -3.22
CA GLN A 273 14.70 14.65 -4.30
C GLN A 273 15.65 15.83 -4.08
N LYS A 274 15.21 16.87 -3.36
CA LYS A 274 16.07 17.99 -2.95
C LYS A 274 17.15 17.59 -1.94
N ILE A 275 16.96 16.47 -1.24
CA ILE A 275 17.88 15.98 -0.23
C ILE A 275 18.96 15.12 -0.91
N THR A 276 20.21 15.59 -0.89
CA THR A 276 21.33 14.91 -1.57
C THR A 276 22.05 13.95 -0.63
N ASN A 277 21.47 12.77 -0.37
CA ASN A 277 22.14 11.67 0.33
C ASN A 277 21.66 10.30 -0.14
N SER A 278 22.42 9.25 0.18
CA SER A 278 22.13 7.87 -0.25
C SER A 278 20.80 7.34 0.31
N PHE A 279 20.41 7.76 1.51
CA PHE A 279 19.14 7.35 2.12
C PHE A 279 17.95 7.94 1.34
N ALA A 280 18.01 9.22 0.96
CA ALA A 280 17.00 9.87 0.14
C ALA A 280 16.88 9.21 -1.25
N GLN A 281 18.00 8.88 -1.90
CA GLN A 281 18.00 8.17 -3.18
C GLN A 281 17.36 6.78 -3.07
N LYS A 282 17.71 6.02 -2.02
CA LYS A 282 17.08 4.73 -1.73
C LYS A 282 15.58 4.89 -1.48
N PHE A 283 15.18 5.94 -0.76
CA PHE A 283 13.77 6.24 -0.49
C PHE A 283 12.99 6.52 -1.77
N ILE A 284 13.51 7.39 -2.65
CA ILE A 284 12.88 7.69 -3.94
C ILE A 284 12.78 6.43 -4.80
N ARG A 285 13.81 5.58 -4.82
CA ARG A 285 13.75 4.30 -5.56
C ARG A 285 12.60 3.43 -5.09
N ASN A 286 12.46 3.24 -3.77
CA ASN A 286 11.36 2.44 -3.20
C ASN A 286 10.00 3.11 -3.42
N MET A 287 9.93 4.44 -3.41
CA MET A 287 8.71 5.19 -3.72
C MET A 287 8.29 5.00 -5.17
N ASN A 288 9.23 5.03 -6.13
CA ASN A 288 8.95 4.78 -7.55
C ASN A 288 8.47 3.35 -7.83
N ILE A 289 9.06 2.35 -7.18
CA ILE A 289 8.63 0.94 -7.32
C ILE A 289 7.16 0.82 -6.93
N ARG A 290 6.79 1.42 -5.79
CA ARG A 290 5.43 1.34 -5.26
C ARG A 290 4.43 2.24 -5.99
N GLU A 291 4.89 3.35 -6.57
CA GLU A 291 4.09 4.27 -7.37
C GLU A 291 3.46 3.59 -8.60
N ILE A 292 4.18 2.67 -9.25
CA ILE A 292 3.68 1.94 -10.42
C ILE A 292 2.38 1.19 -10.09
N HIS A 293 2.30 0.58 -8.90
CA HIS A 293 1.11 -0.16 -8.46
C HIS A 293 -0.08 0.72 -8.08
N ILE A 294 0.14 2.01 -7.80
CA ILE A 294 -0.94 2.96 -7.54
C ILE A 294 -1.45 3.52 -8.86
N MET A 295 -0.53 3.94 -9.74
CA MET A 295 -0.84 4.70 -10.94
C MET A 295 -1.30 3.83 -12.12
N ASN A 296 -0.98 2.54 -12.13
CA ASN A 296 -1.45 1.60 -13.15
C ASN A 296 -2.87 1.13 -12.84
N ASN A 297 -3.83 2.05 -12.87
CA ASN A 297 -5.24 1.78 -12.61
C ASN A 297 -6.13 2.64 -13.52
N ASN A 298 -7.18 2.04 -14.07
CA ASN A 298 -8.11 2.70 -15.00
C ASN A 298 -8.82 3.91 -14.39
N ALA A 299 -8.89 4.03 -13.06
CA ALA A 299 -9.43 5.20 -12.37
C ALA A 299 -8.60 6.49 -12.59
N PHE A 300 -7.37 6.38 -13.12
CA PHE A 300 -6.50 7.51 -13.44
C PHE A 300 -6.48 7.88 -14.94
N ILE A 301 -7.28 7.19 -15.78
CA ILE A 301 -7.36 7.39 -17.24
C ILE A 301 -8.53 8.34 -17.60
#